data_AF-A0A4R8X7P0-F1
#
_entry.id   AF-A0A4R8X7P0-F1
#
_cell.length_a   1.000
_cell.length_b   1.000
_cell.length_c   1.000
_cell.angle_alpha   90.00
_cell.angle_beta   90.00
_cell.angle_gamma   90.00
#
_symmetry.space_group_name_H-M   'P 1'
#
loop_
_entity.id
_entity.type
_entity.pdbx_description
1 polymer ?
#
loop_
_entity_poly.entity_id
_entity_poly.type
_entity_poly.pdbx_seq_one_letter_code
_entity_poly.pdbx_strand_id
1 'polypeptide(L)'
;MNDQPGRRTQANNDERGFGIIEIVVSMFLLGLLIISFAPILITNLQFTARNTTIATATQIVNKQIQAARAVRSVTATTPSCTDIQSFLALTQAPVVDPRGVVLQPVWDTVSGCTASLTAGYVRVRVSVTQVGYSSSTASASTLIFVASGGY
;
A
#
# COMPACT_ATOMS: atom_id res chain seq x y z
N MET A 1 42.60 -82.25 9.97
CA MET A 1 41.24 -81.80 9.62
C MET A 1 40.57 -81.25 10.87
N ASN A 2 40.38 -79.94 10.95
CA ASN A 2 39.40 -79.32 11.84
C ASN A 2 39.09 -77.93 11.26
N ASP A 3 38.01 -77.86 10.49
CA ASP A 3 37.44 -76.62 9.95
C ASP A 3 36.84 -75.80 11.10
N GLN A 4 37.35 -74.58 11.29
CA GLN A 4 36.65 -73.56 12.07
C GLN A 4 35.80 -72.71 11.10
N PRO A 5 34.46 -72.67 11.27
CA PRO A 5 33.62 -71.87 10.39
C PRO A 5 33.81 -70.38 10.69
N GLY A 6 34.09 -69.62 9.63
CA GLY A 6 34.25 -68.18 9.66
C GLY A 6 33.06 -67.48 10.35
N ARG A 7 33.38 -66.59 11.30
CA ARG A 7 32.48 -65.57 11.81
C ARG A 7 32.01 -64.73 10.62
N ARG A 8 30.82 -65.03 10.12
CA ARG A 8 30.08 -64.14 9.23
C ARG A 8 29.79 -62.87 10.02
N THR A 9 30.44 -61.78 9.62
CA THR A 9 30.05 -60.42 9.94
C THR A 9 28.54 -60.32 9.71
N GLN A 10 27.76 -60.21 10.78
CA GLN A 10 26.39 -59.73 10.65
C GLN A 10 26.51 -58.27 10.22
N ALA A 11 26.57 -58.04 8.91
CA ALA A 11 25.98 -56.87 8.31
C ALA A 11 24.48 -56.99 8.64
N ASN A 12 24.12 -56.56 9.85
CA ASN A 12 22.75 -56.48 10.25
C ASN A 12 22.10 -55.50 9.28
N ASN A 13 21.09 -55.99 8.57
CA ASN A 13 20.40 -55.30 7.51
C ASN A 13 19.63 -54.10 8.10
N ASP A 14 20.36 -53.02 8.38
CA ASP A 14 19.82 -51.67 8.53
C ASP A 14 19.42 -51.07 7.16
N GLU A 15 19.34 -51.92 6.14
CA GLU A 15 18.66 -51.70 4.86
C GLU A 15 17.13 -51.86 5.01
N ARG A 16 16.55 -51.42 6.14
CA ARG A 16 15.10 -51.26 6.25
C ARG A 16 14.71 -50.08 5.39
N GLY A 17 14.48 -50.33 4.10
CA GLY A 17 13.95 -49.34 3.17
C GLY A 17 12.64 -48.74 3.67
N PHE A 18 12.42 -47.46 3.35
CA PHE A 18 11.17 -46.73 3.63
C PHE A 18 9.96 -47.59 3.26
N GLY A 19 9.10 -47.88 4.25
CA GLY A 19 7.90 -48.66 4.03
C GLY A 19 6.85 -47.85 3.24
N ILE A 20 6.04 -48.52 2.41
CA ILE A 20 4.92 -47.87 1.68
C ILE A 20 4.02 -47.10 2.65
N ILE A 21 3.79 -47.63 3.86
CA ILE A 21 2.98 -46.97 4.89
C ILE A 21 3.59 -45.65 5.37
N GLU A 22 4.91 -45.55 5.46
CA GLU A 22 5.62 -44.35 5.91
C GLU A 22 5.53 -43.23 4.87
N ILE A 23 5.53 -43.60 3.57
CA ILE A 23 5.30 -42.67 2.46
C ILE A 23 3.86 -42.13 2.52
N VAL A 24 2.88 -43.02 2.72
CA VAL A 24 1.46 -42.61 2.82
C VAL A 24 1.24 -41.69 4.02
N VAL A 25 1.82 -42.01 5.18
CA VAL A 25 1.72 -41.16 6.38
C VAL A 25 2.42 -39.83 6.15
N SER A 26 3.61 -39.81 5.55
CA SER A 26 4.35 -38.58 5.23
C SER A 26 3.57 -37.67 4.26
N MET A 27 2.95 -38.24 3.23
CA MET A 27 2.08 -37.50 2.31
C MET A 27 0.83 -36.96 3.01
N PHE A 28 0.24 -37.73 3.93
CA PHE A 28 -0.92 -37.30 4.71
C PHE A 28 -0.55 -36.15 5.66
N LEU A 29 0.57 -36.26 6.37
CA LEU A 29 1.11 -35.21 7.24
C LEU A 29 1.44 -33.94 6.44
N LEU A 30 2.04 -34.08 5.24
CA LEU A 30 2.29 -32.97 4.34
C LEU A 30 0.98 -32.30 3.87
N GLY A 31 -0.03 -33.08 3.55
CA GLY A 31 -1.36 -32.57 3.16
C GLY A 31 -2.00 -31.76 4.29
N LEU A 32 -1.98 -32.26 5.52
CA LEU A 32 -2.49 -31.55 6.70
C LEU A 32 -1.72 -30.25 6.95
N LEU A 33 -0.40 -30.25 6.73
CA LEU A 33 0.45 -29.07 6.88
C LEU A 33 0.13 -28.00 5.82
N ILE A 34 -0.10 -28.39 4.55
CA ILE A 34 -0.49 -27.44 3.51
C ILE A 34 -1.84 -26.79 3.85
N ILE A 35 -2.82 -27.59 4.30
CA ILE A 35 -4.14 -27.10 4.68
C ILE A 35 -4.05 -26.15 5.89
N SER A 36 -3.17 -26.41 6.86
CA SER A 36 -2.99 -25.55 8.03
C SER A 36 -2.36 -24.20 7.70
N PHE A 37 -1.48 -24.13 6.68
CA PHE A 37 -0.80 -22.89 6.29
C PHE A 37 -1.48 -22.10 5.17
N ALA A 38 -2.39 -22.71 4.40
CA ALA A 38 -3.13 -22.00 3.34
C ALA A 38 -3.82 -20.71 3.83
N PRO A 39 -4.49 -20.66 5.00
CA PRO A 39 -5.12 -19.43 5.49
C PRO A 39 -4.12 -18.30 5.78
N ILE A 40 -2.93 -18.67 6.29
CA ILE A 40 -1.86 -17.71 6.61
C ILE A 40 -1.33 -17.09 5.32
N LEU A 41 -1.13 -17.89 4.27
CA LEU A 41 -0.70 -17.41 2.97
C LEU A 41 -1.69 -16.40 2.37
N ILE A 42 -2.98 -16.73 2.38
CA ILE A 42 -4.04 -15.84 1.88
C ILE A 42 -4.05 -14.52 2.65
N THR A 43 -3.95 -14.59 3.99
CA THR A 43 -3.94 -13.41 4.86
C THR A 43 -2.74 -12.51 4.56
N ASN A 44 -1.56 -13.10 4.37
CA ASN A 44 -0.35 -12.35 4.03
C ASN A 44 -0.46 -11.66 2.65
N LEU A 45 -1.02 -12.34 1.65
CA LEU A 45 -1.24 -11.76 0.33
C LEU A 45 -2.21 -10.57 0.38
N GLN A 46 -3.32 -10.71 1.12
CA GLN A 46 -4.28 -9.62 1.31
C GLN A 46 -3.66 -8.43 2.04
N PHE A 47 -2.82 -8.68 3.05
CA PHE A 47 -2.14 -7.63 3.79
C PHE A 47 -1.15 -6.86 2.91
N THR A 48 -0.32 -7.57 2.14
CA THR A 48 0.60 -6.97 1.16
C THR A 48 -0.16 -6.16 0.11
N ALA A 49 -1.31 -6.66 -0.36
CA ALA A 49 -2.15 -5.93 -1.29
C ALA A 49 -2.65 -4.61 -0.68
N ARG A 50 -3.19 -4.64 0.54
CA ARG A 50 -3.65 -3.42 1.22
C ARG A 50 -2.52 -2.40 1.41
N ASN A 51 -1.35 -2.85 1.86
CA ASN A 51 -0.21 -1.96 2.09
C ASN A 51 0.29 -1.30 0.81
N THR A 52 0.31 -2.03 -0.30
CA THR A 52 0.69 -1.46 -1.59
C THR A 52 -0.32 -0.39 -2.01
N THR A 53 -1.62 -0.58 -1.76
CA THR A 53 -2.65 0.44 -2.07
C THR A 53 -2.45 1.70 -1.22
N ILE A 54 -2.16 1.52 0.07
CA ILE A 54 -1.87 2.63 0.99
C ILE A 54 -0.62 3.40 0.54
N ALA A 55 0.43 2.70 0.11
CA ALA A 55 1.64 3.30 -0.43
C ALA A 55 1.35 4.12 -1.68
N THR A 56 0.60 3.58 -2.64
CA THR A 56 0.17 4.33 -3.84
C THR A 56 -0.68 5.54 -3.47
N ALA A 57 -1.65 5.41 -2.57
CA ALA A 57 -2.48 6.53 -2.11
C ALA A 57 -1.62 7.64 -1.46
N THR A 58 -0.60 7.26 -0.68
CA THR A 58 0.34 8.20 -0.05
C THR A 58 1.21 8.91 -1.08
N GLN A 59 1.69 8.21 -2.10
CA GLN A 59 2.43 8.82 -3.21
C GLN A 59 1.56 9.81 -3.98
N ILE A 60 0.29 9.49 -4.21
CA ILE A 60 -0.68 10.40 -4.84
C ILE A 60 -0.87 11.65 -3.97
N VAL A 61 -1.12 11.50 -2.66
CA VAL A 61 -1.22 12.61 -1.71
C VAL A 61 0.00 13.53 -1.79
N ASN A 62 1.21 12.96 -1.77
CA ASN A 62 2.44 13.74 -1.86
C ASN A 62 2.57 14.49 -3.19
N LYS A 63 2.22 13.85 -4.32
CA LYS A 63 2.20 14.51 -5.64
C LYS A 63 1.21 15.67 -5.66
N GLN A 64 0.02 15.50 -5.10
CA GLN A 64 -0.98 16.57 -5.01
C GLN A 64 -0.50 17.74 -4.15
N ILE A 65 0.12 17.46 -2.99
CA ILE A 65 0.72 18.51 -2.15
C ILE A 65 1.79 19.28 -2.90
N GLN A 66 2.67 18.60 -3.63
CA GLN A 66 3.70 19.26 -4.43
C GLN A 66 3.08 20.12 -5.55
N ALA A 67 2.05 19.61 -6.23
CA ALA A 67 1.32 20.37 -7.25
C ALA A 67 0.66 21.63 -6.66
N ALA A 68 0.02 21.52 -5.49
CA ALA A 68 -0.61 22.65 -4.81
C ALA A 68 0.43 23.72 -4.39
N ARG A 69 1.62 23.29 -3.95
CA ARG A 69 2.74 24.21 -3.65
C ARG A 69 3.37 24.84 -4.89
N ALA A 70 3.23 24.19 -6.05
CA ALA A 70 3.74 24.69 -7.32
C ALA A 70 2.80 25.69 -8.01
N VAL A 71 1.59 25.90 -7.47
CA VAL A 71 0.65 26.92 -7.98
C VAL A 71 1.30 28.30 -7.92
N ARG A 72 1.15 29.05 -9.00
CA ARG A 72 1.65 30.42 -9.16
C ARG A 72 0.48 31.32 -9.53
N SER A 73 0.60 32.62 -9.22
CA SER A 73 -0.39 33.59 -9.70
C SER A 73 -0.08 33.99 -11.14
N VAL A 74 -1.11 34.36 -11.89
CA VAL A 74 -0.98 34.89 -13.25
C VAL A 74 -0.23 36.22 -13.28
N THR A 75 -0.35 36.99 -12.19
CA THR A 75 0.18 38.36 -12.06
C THR A 75 1.43 38.43 -11.18
N ALA A 76 1.77 37.35 -10.45
CA ALA A 76 2.89 37.32 -9.51
C ALA A 76 3.44 35.90 -9.30
N THR A 77 4.70 35.81 -8.90
CA THR A 77 5.39 34.53 -8.59
C THR A 77 4.78 33.79 -7.39
N THR A 78 4.06 34.50 -6.52
CA THR A 78 3.41 33.92 -5.33
C THR A 78 1.90 33.82 -5.58
N PRO A 79 1.26 32.67 -5.30
CA PRO A 79 -0.17 32.50 -5.55
C PRO A 79 -1.02 33.36 -4.62
N SER A 80 -2.18 33.79 -5.12
CA SER A 80 -3.23 34.42 -4.31
C SER A 80 -4.21 33.37 -3.77
N CYS A 81 -5.10 33.77 -2.86
CA CYS A 81 -6.15 32.85 -2.37
C CYS A 81 -7.06 32.32 -3.49
N THR A 82 -7.39 33.14 -4.48
CA THR A 82 -8.26 32.76 -5.59
C THR A 82 -7.58 31.76 -6.51
N ASP A 83 -6.26 31.90 -6.74
CA ASP A 83 -5.45 30.93 -7.50
C ASP A 83 -5.47 29.54 -6.82
N ILE A 84 -5.24 29.51 -5.50
CA ILE A 84 -5.28 28.27 -4.73
C ILE A 84 -6.69 27.69 -4.70
N GLN A 85 -7.72 28.49 -4.42
CA GLN A 85 -9.11 27.99 -4.42
C GLN A 85 -9.52 27.42 -5.77
N SER A 86 -9.13 28.08 -6.86
CA SER A 86 -9.39 27.59 -8.22
C SER A 86 -8.71 26.26 -8.46
N PHE A 87 -7.44 26.12 -8.07
CA PHE A 87 -6.71 24.85 -8.17
C PHE A 87 -7.38 23.71 -7.38
N LEU A 88 -7.82 23.98 -6.16
CA LEU A 88 -8.44 22.98 -5.27
C LEU A 88 -9.87 22.61 -5.69
N ALA A 89 -10.57 23.50 -6.40
CA ALA A 89 -11.90 23.23 -6.94
C ALA A 89 -11.87 22.36 -8.20
N LEU A 90 -10.70 22.21 -8.85
CA LEU A 90 -10.57 21.31 -10.00
C LEU A 90 -10.82 19.87 -9.55
N THR A 91 -11.57 19.12 -10.34
CA THR A 91 -11.74 17.67 -10.10
C THR A 91 -10.53 16.92 -10.63
N GLN A 92 -9.85 16.16 -9.78
CA GLN A 92 -8.68 15.37 -10.17
C GLN A 92 -9.11 14.09 -10.87
N ALA A 93 -8.37 13.73 -11.92
CA ALA A 93 -8.59 12.44 -12.58
C ALA A 93 -8.31 11.28 -11.61
N PRO A 94 -9.15 10.24 -11.61
CA PRO A 94 -8.88 9.03 -10.84
C PRO A 94 -7.61 8.34 -11.33
N VAL A 95 -6.87 7.75 -10.40
CA VAL A 95 -5.65 6.99 -10.68
C VAL A 95 -5.96 5.51 -10.46
N VAL A 96 -5.72 4.71 -11.49
CA VAL A 96 -5.86 3.25 -11.40
C VAL A 96 -4.49 2.67 -11.06
N ASP A 97 -4.43 1.88 -9.99
CA ASP A 97 -3.21 1.16 -9.66
C ASP A 97 -3.01 -0.07 -10.58
N PRO A 98 -1.81 -0.69 -10.60
CA PRO A 98 -1.54 -1.85 -11.45
C PRO A 98 -2.42 -3.09 -11.18
N ARG A 99 -3.24 -3.08 -10.13
CA ARG A 99 -4.10 -4.18 -9.70
C ARG A 99 -5.59 -3.85 -9.94
N GLY A 100 -5.88 -2.73 -10.60
CA GLY A 100 -7.23 -2.30 -10.93
C GLY A 100 -7.96 -1.53 -9.81
N VAL A 101 -7.27 -1.17 -8.72
CA VAL A 101 -7.86 -0.35 -7.67
C VAL A 101 -7.92 1.11 -8.13
N VAL A 102 -9.13 1.67 -8.15
CA VAL A 102 -9.35 3.07 -8.52
C VAL A 102 -9.25 3.95 -7.28
N LEU A 103 -8.30 4.89 -7.30
CA LEU A 103 -8.04 5.86 -6.24
C LEU A 103 -8.44 7.26 -6.72
N GLN A 104 -9.31 7.92 -5.96
CA GLN A 104 -9.80 9.27 -6.24
C GLN A 104 -9.16 10.27 -5.26
N PRO A 105 -8.31 11.19 -5.74
CA PRO A 105 -7.87 12.34 -4.96
C PRO A 105 -8.98 13.38 -4.85
N VAL A 106 -9.14 13.96 -3.67
CA VAL A 106 -10.10 15.03 -3.38
C VAL A 106 -9.47 16.03 -2.42
N TRP A 107 -9.60 17.32 -2.73
CA TRP A 107 -9.24 18.40 -1.82
C TRP A 107 -10.44 18.80 -0.95
N ASP A 108 -10.17 19.04 0.34
CA ASP A 108 -11.17 19.63 1.23
C ASP A 108 -11.35 21.11 0.89
N THR A 109 -12.57 21.63 1.06
CA THR A 109 -12.85 23.06 0.90
C THR A 109 -12.04 23.87 1.88
N VAL A 110 -11.41 24.94 1.40
CA VAL A 110 -10.54 25.79 2.23
C VAL A 110 -11.33 26.93 2.86
N SER A 111 -11.47 26.89 4.17
CA SER A 111 -12.02 27.99 4.96
C SER A 111 -10.95 29.03 5.29
N GLY A 112 -11.28 30.32 5.18
CA GLY A 112 -10.41 31.42 5.60
C GLY A 112 -9.48 31.97 4.53
N CYS A 113 -9.43 31.38 3.33
CA CYS A 113 -8.85 32.06 2.17
C CYS A 113 -9.91 32.98 1.56
N THR A 114 -9.79 34.29 1.76
CA THR A 114 -10.73 35.28 1.21
C THR A 114 -9.95 36.41 0.55
N ALA A 115 -10.62 37.21 -0.29
CA ALA A 115 -10.01 38.36 -0.98
C ALA A 115 -9.44 39.41 0.01
N SER A 116 -9.86 39.40 1.27
CA SER A 116 -9.35 40.31 2.31
C SER A 116 -8.14 39.76 3.08
N LEU A 117 -7.70 38.53 2.78
CA LEU A 117 -6.56 37.94 3.48
C LEU A 117 -5.26 38.66 3.07
N THR A 118 -4.51 39.15 4.05
CA THR A 118 -3.13 39.61 3.86
C THR A 118 -2.18 38.42 3.67
N ALA A 119 -0.94 38.68 3.27
CA ALA A 119 0.06 37.62 3.05
C ALA A 119 0.15 36.67 4.26
N GLY A 120 0.03 35.37 4.03
CA GLY A 120 -0.07 34.41 5.12
C GLY A 120 -0.08 32.96 4.65
N TYR A 121 -0.30 32.03 5.60
CA TYR A 121 -0.37 30.60 5.33
C TYR A 121 -1.81 30.11 5.45
N VAL A 122 -2.23 29.33 4.46
CA VAL A 122 -3.54 28.69 4.45
C VAL A 122 -3.36 27.18 4.57
N ARG A 123 -4.11 26.57 5.48
CA ARG A 123 -4.12 25.12 5.66
C ARG A 123 -5.05 24.50 4.62
N VAL A 124 -4.51 23.54 3.89
CA VAL A 124 -5.25 22.74 2.90
C VAL A 124 -5.10 21.26 3.24
N ARG A 125 -6.10 20.46 2.92
CA ARG A 125 -6.08 19.01 3.17
C ARG A 125 -6.49 18.27 1.91
N VAL A 126 -5.69 17.26 1.54
CA VAL A 126 -6.00 16.32 0.46
C VAL A 126 -6.29 14.97 1.08
N SER A 127 -7.29 14.30 0.54
CA SER A 127 -7.62 12.91 0.82
C SER A 127 -7.59 12.11 -0.48
N VAL A 128 -7.19 10.84 -0.37
CA VAL A 128 -7.26 9.87 -1.46
C VAL A 128 -8.12 8.72 -0.97
N THR A 129 -9.21 8.46 -1.69
CA THR A 129 -10.21 7.47 -1.32
C THR A 129 -10.32 6.42 -2.40
N GLN A 130 -10.40 5.16 -2.01
CA GLN A 130 -10.71 4.08 -2.94
C GLN A 130 -12.18 4.17 -3.36
N VAL A 131 -12.45 4.12 -4.67
CA VAL A 131 -13.82 4.17 -5.18
C VAL A 131 -14.63 2.98 -4.61
N GLY A 132 -15.83 3.29 -4.09
CA GLY A 132 -16.68 2.32 -3.40
C GLY A 132 -16.49 2.27 -1.87
N TYR A 133 -15.53 3.01 -1.32
CA TYR A 133 -15.30 3.15 0.12
C TYR A 133 -15.56 4.58 0.57
N SER A 134 -16.06 4.76 1.80
CA SER A 134 -16.31 6.08 2.39
C SER A 134 -15.12 6.61 3.19
N SER A 135 -14.20 5.73 3.61
CA SER A 135 -13.00 6.12 4.36
C SER A 135 -11.84 6.48 3.43
N SER A 136 -11.12 7.56 3.76
CA SER A 136 -9.89 7.91 3.04
C SER A 136 -8.81 6.86 3.29
N THR A 137 -8.23 6.33 2.22
CA THR A 137 -7.10 5.40 2.27
C THR A 137 -5.82 6.10 2.72
N ALA A 138 -5.64 7.35 2.32
CA ALA A 138 -4.58 8.23 2.80
C ALA A 138 -5.08 9.68 2.83
N SER A 139 -4.60 10.48 3.78
CA SER A 139 -4.86 11.92 3.78
C SER A 139 -3.68 12.67 4.42
N ALA A 140 -3.46 13.91 4.00
CA ALA A 140 -2.47 14.78 4.60
C ALA A 140 -2.91 16.24 4.52
N SER A 141 -2.47 17.02 5.50
CA SER A 141 -2.67 18.47 5.53
C SER A 141 -1.36 19.19 5.30
N THR A 142 -1.41 20.34 4.64
CA THR A 142 -0.23 21.16 4.39
C THR A 142 -0.55 22.64 4.49
N LEU A 143 0.49 23.46 4.66
CA LEU A 143 0.40 24.92 4.66
C LEU A 143 0.95 25.47 3.36
N ILE A 144 0.16 26.29 2.68
CA ILE A 144 0.53 27.00 1.45
C ILE A 144 0.61 28.49 1.76
N PHE A 145 1.71 29.13 1.36
CA PHE A 145 1.84 30.57 1.47
C PHE A 145 1.07 31.25 0.34
N VAL A 146 0.30 32.28 0.67
CA VAL A 146 -0.42 33.13 -0.27
C VAL A 146 -0.03 34.58 -0.06
N ALA A 147 0.18 35.33 -1.14
CA ALA A 147 0.65 36.73 -1.06
C ALA A 147 -0.47 37.71 -0.67
N SER A 148 -1.71 37.41 -1.07
CA SER A 148 -2.91 38.17 -0.68
C SER A 148 -4.15 37.43 -1.18
N GLY A 149 -5.31 37.84 -0.69
CA GLY A 149 -6.58 37.60 -1.34
C GLY A 149 -6.67 38.41 -2.63
N GLY A 150 -6.47 37.77 -3.78
CA GLY A 150 -6.60 38.43 -5.08
C GLY A 150 -8.05 38.83 -5.36
N TYR A 151 -8.22 39.93 -6.10
CA TYR A 151 -9.44 40.28 -6.83
C TYR A 151 -9.20 40.07 -8.32
#